data_AF-A0A524J171-F1
#
_entry.id   AF-A0A524J171-F1
#
_cell.length_a   1.000
_cell.length_b   1.000
_cell.length_c   1.000
_cell.angle_alpha   90.00
_cell.angle_beta   90.00
_cell.angle_gamma   90.00
#
_symmetry.space_group_name_H-M   'P 1'
#
loop_
_entity.id
_entity.type
_entity.pdbx_description
1 polymer ?
#
loop_
_entity_poly.entity_id
_entity_poly.type
_entity_poly.pdbx_seq_one_letter_code
_entity_poly.pdbx_strand_id
1 'polypeptide(L)'
;MASHEVDYKIYGDDLQFVEVELDPGETVIAEAGVMMYMESEISFESKMGDGSKPAAGFMDKLVSVGKRVVTGESIFMTHFTNAASIGKRHVAFAAP
;
A
#
# COMPACT_ATOMS: atom_id res chain seq x y z
N MET A 1 -1.13 15.92 -4.18
CA MET A 1 0.15 15.54 -3.57
C MET A 1 0.93 14.75 -4.61
N ALA A 2 2.24 14.95 -4.69
CA ALA A 2 3.10 14.06 -5.45
C ALA A 2 3.29 12.75 -4.68
N SER A 3 3.50 11.65 -5.38
CA SER A 3 3.87 10.38 -4.76
C SER A 3 5.27 10.44 -4.17
N HIS A 4 5.55 9.64 -3.14
CA HIS A 4 6.90 9.43 -2.65
C HIS A 4 7.74 8.67 -3.69
N GLU A 5 9.04 8.93 -3.72
CA GLU A 5 10.00 8.18 -4.54
C GLU A 5 10.59 7.08 -3.65
N VAL A 6 10.17 5.84 -3.87
CA VAL A 6 10.57 4.70 -3.03
C VAL A 6 11.55 3.80 -3.76
N ASP A 7 12.45 3.18 -3.00
CA ASP A 7 13.37 2.15 -3.48
C ASP A 7 12.69 0.76 -3.41
N TYR A 8 13.07 -0.16 -4.31
CA TYR A 8 12.53 -1.52 -4.27
C TYR A 8 13.49 -2.55 -4.87
N LYS A 9 13.28 -3.81 -4.50
CA LYS A 9 13.98 -4.96 -5.07
C LYS A 9 13.03 -6.12 -5.28
N ILE A 10 13.15 -6.76 -6.46
CA ILE A 10 12.40 -7.97 -6.80
C ILE A 10 13.28 -9.18 -6.47
N TYR A 11 12.70 -10.14 -5.76
CA TYR A 11 13.33 -11.40 -5.39
C TYR A 11 12.60 -12.57 -6.04
N GLY A 12 13.33 -13.67 -6.25
CA GLY A 12 12.81 -14.88 -6.88
C GLY A 12 12.94 -14.88 -8.41
N ASP A 13 12.71 -16.06 -9.00
CA ASP A 13 12.69 -16.28 -10.45
C ASP A 13 11.29 -16.76 -10.86
N ASP A 14 10.92 -17.98 -10.46
CA ASP A 14 9.59 -18.54 -10.72
C ASP A 14 8.50 -18.03 -9.74
N LEU A 15 8.86 -17.87 -8.46
CA LEU A 15 7.97 -17.33 -7.42
C LEU A 15 8.54 -16.01 -6.94
N GLN A 16 7.97 -14.91 -7.43
CA GLN A 16 8.51 -13.57 -7.22
C GLN A 16 7.77 -12.80 -6.14
N PHE A 17 8.52 -11.96 -5.44
CA PHE A 17 7.99 -10.95 -4.55
C PHE A 17 8.81 -9.66 -4.65
N VAL A 18 8.17 -8.54 -4.31
CA VAL A 18 8.82 -7.22 -4.26
C VAL A 18 8.98 -6.79 -2.81
N GLU A 19 10.19 -6.40 -2.44
CA GLU A 19 10.50 -5.70 -1.20
C GLU A 19 10.60 -4.21 -1.50
N VAL A 20 9.84 -3.40 -0.79
CA VAL A 20 9.85 -1.93 -0.89
C VAL A 20 10.57 -1.38 0.33
N GLU A 21 11.57 -0.53 0.09
CA GLU A 21 12.31 0.19 1.11
C GLU A 21 11.72 1.59 1.25
N LEU A 22 11.43 1.98 2.50
CA LEU A 22 10.79 3.25 2.84
C LEU A 22 11.69 4.07 3.76
N ASP A 23 11.94 5.32 3.41
CA ASP A 23 12.50 6.31 4.32
C ASP A 23 11.49 6.67 5.44
N PRO A 24 11.94 7.23 6.58
CA PRO A 24 11.05 7.68 7.65
C PRO A 24 9.90 8.58 7.14
N GLY A 25 8.66 8.18 7.41
CA GLY A 25 7.44 8.88 6.99
C GLY A 25 6.93 8.52 5.59
N GLU A 26 7.71 7.80 4.78
CA GLU A 26 7.24 7.34 3.48
C GLU A 26 6.19 6.25 3.62
N THR A 27 5.36 6.13 2.57
CA THR A 27 4.19 5.27 2.56
C THR A 27 4.06 4.58 1.21
N VAL A 28 3.87 3.26 1.24
CA VAL A 28 3.43 2.47 0.09
C VAL A 28 2.00 1.99 0.31
N ILE A 29 1.21 1.92 -0.77
CA ILE A 29 -0.18 1.48 -0.73
C ILE A 29 -0.28 0.13 -1.45
N ALA A 30 -0.84 -0.87 -0.79
CA ALA A 30 -1.04 -2.20 -1.35
C ALA A 30 -2.33 -2.83 -0.83
N GLU A 31 -2.77 -3.94 -1.43
CA GLU A 31 -3.89 -4.71 -0.90
C GLU A 31 -3.46 -5.50 0.34
N ALA A 32 -4.32 -5.61 1.35
CA ALA A 32 -3.97 -6.29 2.61
C ALA A 32 -3.58 -7.77 2.40
N GLY A 33 -4.16 -8.42 1.39
CA GLY A 33 -3.99 -9.86 1.13
C GLY A 33 -2.67 -10.24 0.44
N VAL A 34 -1.89 -9.26 -0.03
CA VAL A 34 -0.66 -9.52 -0.80
C VAL A 34 0.62 -9.30 0.01
N MET A 35 0.51 -8.91 1.29
CA MET A 35 1.67 -8.66 2.15
C MET A 35 2.29 -9.97 2.63
N MET A 36 3.61 -10.11 2.43
CA MET A 36 4.40 -11.26 2.86
C MET A 36 5.01 -11.06 4.25
N TYR A 37 5.75 -9.97 4.41
CA TYR A 37 6.32 -9.56 5.69
C TYR A 37 6.45 -8.04 5.75
N MET A 38 6.63 -7.53 6.96
CA MET A 38 7.01 -6.15 7.22
C MET A 38 7.99 -6.13 8.38
N GLU A 39 8.94 -5.21 8.34
CA GLU A 39 9.84 -4.96 9.47
C GLU A 39 9.10 -4.26 10.62
N SER A 40 9.72 -4.28 11.80
CA SER A 40 9.24 -3.51 12.95
C SER A 40 9.18 -2.02 12.60
N GLU A 41 8.20 -1.31 13.16
CA GLU A 41 7.96 0.12 12.93
C GLU A 41 7.40 0.48 11.55
N ILE A 42 7.09 -0.51 10.69
CA ILE A 42 6.08 -0.32 9.66
C ILE A 42 4.69 -0.32 10.31
N SER A 43 4.00 0.80 10.23
CA SER A 43 2.60 0.93 10.64
C SER A 43 1.68 0.68 9.45
N PHE A 44 0.51 0.07 9.68
CA PHE A 44 -0.46 -0.16 8.63
C PHE A 44 -1.85 0.40 8.97
N GLU A 45 -2.51 1.00 8.00
CA GLU A 45 -3.88 1.50 8.11
C GLU A 45 -4.69 1.12 6.88
N SER A 46 -5.79 0.38 7.09
CA SER A 46 -6.71 0.03 6.00
C SER A 46 -7.69 1.16 5.76
N LYS A 47 -7.70 1.72 4.54
CA LYS A 47 -8.54 2.85 4.14
C LYS A 47 -9.49 2.41 3.02
N MET A 48 -10.74 2.87 3.12
CA MET A 48 -11.73 2.68 2.05
C MET A 48 -11.44 3.62 0.87
N GLY A 49 -11.38 3.06 -0.34
CA GLY A 49 -11.07 3.79 -1.57
C GLY A 49 -9.80 3.30 -2.27
N ASP A 50 -9.48 3.91 -3.41
CA ASP A 50 -8.38 3.49 -4.30
C ASP A 50 -6.99 4.02 -3.92
N GLY A 51 -6.87 4.72 -2.79
CA GLY A 51 -5.61 5.33 -2.32
C GLY A 51 -5.14 6.54 -3.15
N SER A 52 -5.77 6.85 -4.28
CA SER A 52 -5.29 7.86 -5.25
C SER A 52 -5.76 9.29 -4.93
N LYS A 53 -6.84 9.45 -4.13
CA LYS A 53 -7.48 10.76 -3.87
C LYS A 53 -7.71 11.00 -2.37
N PRO A 54 -6.77 11.65 -1.67
CA PRO A 54 -6.95 12.07 -0.28
C PRO A 54 -8.11 13.07 -0.08
N ALA A 55 -8.39 13.91 -1.09
CA ALA A 55 -9.31 15.06 -1.01
C ALA A 55 -10.67 14.88 -1.74
N ALA A 56 -11.04 13.67 -2.15
CA ALA A 56 -12.31 13.44 -2.82
C ALA A 56 -13.51 13.61 -1.87
N GLY A 57 -14.57 14.28 -2.34
CA GLY A 57 -15.83 14.45 -1.60
C GLY A 57 -16.56 13.12 -1.35
N PHE A 58 -17.49 13.11 -0.40
CA PHE A 58 -18.19 11.89 0.04
C PHE A 58 -18.91 11.15 -1.10
N MET A 59 -19.47 11.89 -2.06
CA MET A 59 -20.17 11.31 -3.22
C MET A 59 -19.22 10.61 -4.20
N ASP A 60 -18.03 11.17 -4.45
CA ASP A 60 -17.03 10.55 -5.34
C ASP A 60 -16.45 9.26 -4.76
N LYS A 61 -16.32 9.19 -3.43
CA LYS A 61 -15.92 7.97 -2.71
C LYS A 61 -17.00 6.88 -2.81
N LEU A 62 -18.28 7.23 -2.76
CA LEU A 62 -19.37 6.25 -2.91
C LEU A 62 -19.47 5.68 -4.33
N VAL A 63 -19.32 6.51 -5.36
CA VAL A 63 -19.36 6.05 -6.76
C VAL A 63 -18.16 5.14 -7.09
N SER A 64 -16.96 5.47 -6.60
CA SER A 64 -15.77 4.63 -6.79
C SER A 64 -15.87 3.28 -6.07
N VAL A 65 -16.39 3.27 -4.83
CA VAL A 65 -16.70 2.03 -4.10
C VAL A 65 -17.73 1.18 -4.85
N GLY A 66 -18.82 1.79 -5.35
CA GLY A 66 -19.86 1.09 -6.09
C GLY A 66 -19.34 0.40 -7.36
N LYS A 67 -18.43 1.03 -8.11
CA LYS A 67 -17.79 0.41 -9.29
C LYS A 67 -16.94 -0.80 -8.90
N ARG A 68 -16.17 -0.73 -7.82
CA ARG A 68 -15.33 -1.85 -7.36
C ARG A 68 -16.11 -3.05 -6.85
N VAL A 69 -17.23 -2.82 -6.16
CA VAL A 69 -18.14 -3.90 -5.76
C VAL A 69 -18.65 -4.66 -6.99
N VAL A 70 -18.93 -3.96 -8.09
CA VAL A 70 -19.39 -4.58 -9.35
C VAL A 70 -18.25 -5.33 -10.07
N THR A 71 -17.01 -4.85 -10.00
CA THR A 71 -15.85 -5.53 -10.60
C THR A 71 -15.26 -6.64 -9.74
N GLY A 72 -15.72 -6.78 -8.48
CA GLY A 72 -15.20 -7.77 -7.54
C GLY A 72 -13.83 -7.42 -6.96
N GLU A 73 -13.36 -6.19 -7.16
CA GLU A 73 -12.10 -5.69 -6.61
C GLU A 73 -12.23 -5.31 -5.14
N SER A 74 -11.13 -5.40 -4.38
CA SER A 74 -11.11 -4.95 -2.99
C SER A 74 -11.47 -3.45 -2.90
N ILE A 75 -12.44 -3.12 -2.04
CA ILE A 75 -12.82 -1.73 -1.73
C ILE A 75 -11.91 -1.06 -0.70
N PHE A 76 -10.96 -1.82 -0.14
CA PHE A 76 -10.01 -1.38 0.87
C PHE A 76 -8.58 -1.49 0.35
N MET A 77 -7.81 -0.43 0.55
CA MET A 77 -6.37 -0.39 0.32
C MET A 77 -5.66 -0.14 1.64
N THR A 78 -4.57 -0.86 1.89
CA THR A 78 -3.77 -0.72 3.09
C THR A 78 -2.58 0.17 2.82
N HIS A 79 -2.40 1.16 3.69
CA HIS A 79 -1.27 2.07 3.66
C HIS A 79 -0.24 1.55 4.64
N PHE A 80 0.98 1.29 4.17
CA PHE A 80 2.10 0.85 4.97
C PHE A 80 3.09 2.01 5.06
N THR A 81 3.30 2.54 6.26
CA THR A 81 4.10 3.74 6.50
C THR A 81 5.25 3.42 7.44
N ASN A 82 6.47 3.83 7.09
CA ASN A 82 7.60 3.77 8.00
C ASN A 82 7.41 4.81 9.12
N ALA A 83 7.06 4.34 10.31
CA ALA A 83 6.82 5.18 11.49
C ALA A 83 8.07 5.34 12.39
N ALA A 84 9.21 4.76 11.99
CA ALA A 84 10.46 4.94 12.70
C ALA A 84 10.91 6.41 12.58
N SER A 85 11.54 6.94 13.64
CA SER A 85 12.08 8.30 13.60
C SER A 85 13.35 8.41 12.76
N ILE A 86 14.10 7.31 12.61
CA ILE A 86 15.34 7.23 11.82
C ILE A 86 15.47 5.85 11.17
N GLY A 87 16.16 5.82 10.04
CA GLY A 87 16.51 4.60 9.32
C GLY A 87 15.40 4.08 8.40
N LYS A 88 15.83 3.33 7.39
CA LYS A 88 14.96 2.73 6.39
C LYS A 88 14.28 1.48 6.93
N ARG A 89 13.07 1.18 6.43
CA ARG A 89 12.33 -0.04 6.77
C ARG A 89 11.77 -0.70 5.53
N HIS A 90 11.60 -2.02 5.61
CA HIS A 90 11.13 -2.82 4.49
C HIS A 90 9.73 -3.39 4.70
N VAL A 91 8.97 -3.43 3.62
CA VAL A 91 7.72 -4.19 3.51
C VAL A 91 7.68 -4.94 2.19
N ALA A 92 7.27 -6.21 2.22
CA ALA A 92 7.30 -7.08 1.06
C ALA A 92 5.91 -7.55 0.64
N PHE A 93 5.70 -7.66 -0.67
CA PHE A 93 4.44 -8.07 -1.28
C PHE A 93 4.66 -9.14 -2.36
N ALA A 94 3.75 -10.11 -2.45
CA ALA A 94 3.70 -11.09 -3.53
C ALA A 94 2.29 -11.19 -4.09
N ALA A 95 2.19 -11.51 -5.38
CA ALA A 95 0.90 -11.82 -5.97
C ALA A 95 0.28 -13.07 -5.29
N PRO A 96 -1.05 -13.12 -5.14
CA PRO A 96 -1.75 -14.24 -4.54
C PRO A 96 -1.70 -15.52 -5.40
#